data_AF-A0A951JPF8-F1
#
_entry.id   AF-A0A951JPF8-F1
#
_cell.length_a   1.000
_cell.length_b   1.000
_cell.length_c   1.000
_cell.angle_alpha   90.00
_cell.angle_beta   90.00
_cell.angle_gamma   90.00
#
_symmetry.space_group_name_H-M   'P 1'
#
loop_
_entity.id
_entity.type
_entity.pdbx_description
1 polymer ?
#
loop_
_entity_poly.entity_id
_entity_poly.type
_entity_poly.pdbx_seq_one_letter_code
_entity_poly.pdbx_strand_id
1 'polypeptide(L)'
;MSTGATDVPRGPLRARGVEKASRWEAPQAPRAEKRARRRAFLGRAFFVLAVAGSLTSVVWRQTEGVARQRELTRIQNEISIAEAERVEWANRIQALQTRARITRVARERLGLHVARDDEVVLLPIPAGAMEERP
;
A
#
# COMPACT_ATOMS: atom_id res chain seq x y z
N MET A 1 -28.84 103.90 -55.74
CA MET A 1 -28.93 103.52 -54.31
C MET A 1 -27.92 102.38 -54.13
N SER A 2 -26.63 102.51 -53.76
CA SER A 2 -25.94 103.31 -52.71
C SER A 2 -26.75 103.26 -51.43
N THR A 3 -26.37 102.67 -50.29
CA THR A 3 -25.11 102.55 -49.50
C THR A 3 -25.45 101.55 -48.36
N GLY A 4 -24.59 100.90 -47.56
CA GLY A 4 -23.15 100.97 -47.29
C GLY A 4 -22.68 99.58 -46.78
N ALA A 5 -21.38 99.26 -46.72
CA ALA A 5 -20.36 99.80 -45.80
C ALA A 5 -20.90 99.79 -44.35
N THR A 6 -20.34 99.11 -43.35
CA THR A 6 -19.03 98.54 -43.03
C THR A 6 -19.31 97.64 -41.79
N ASP A 7 -18.53 96.63 -41.43
CA ASP A 7 -17.43 96.81 -40.46
C ASP A 7 -16.75 95.44 -40.21
N VAL A 8 -15.43 95.46 -40.05
CA VAL A 8 -14.59 94.31 -39.70
C VAL A 8 -13.85 94.69 -38.43
N PRO A 9 -13.76 93.79 -37.46
CA PRO A 9 -12.50 93.69 -36.74
C PRO A 9 -11.95 92.27 -36.68
N ARG A 10 -10.67 92.20 -37.03
CA ARG A 10 -9.74 91.12 -36.72
C ARG A 10 -9.71 90.89 -35.21
N GLY A 11 -9.94 89.67 -34.78
CA GLY A 11 -9.74 89.19 -33.41
C GLY A 11 -8.98 87.84 -33.46
N PRO A 12 -7.93 87.65 -32.66
CA PRO A 12 -6.83 86.79 -33.08
C PRO A 12 -6.82 85.42 -32.36
N LEU A 13 -5.85 84.61 -32.79
CA LEU A 13 -5.24 83.50 -32.05
C LEU A 13 -5.96 82.15 -32.12
N ARG A 14 -5.36 81.32 -32.99
CA ARG A 14 -5.15 79.88 -32.80
C ARG A 14 -5.08 79.51 -31.31
N ALA A 15 -6.19 79.04 -30.75
CA ALA A 15 -6.15 78.14 -29.62
C ALA A 15 -5.91 76.74 -30.17
N ARG A 16 -4.64 76.46 -30.47
CA ARG A 16 -4.11 75.10 -30.58
C ARG A 16 -4.35 74.49 -29.20
N GLY A 17 -5.48 73.80 -29.04
CA GLY A 17 -5.74 72.92 -27.92
C GLY A 17 -4.68 71.84 -27.93
N VAL A 18 -3.50 72.17 -27.40
CA VAL A 18 -2.56 71.17 -26.92
C VAL A 18 -3.27 70.58 -25.72
N GLU A 19 -4.03 69.51 -25.96
CA GLU A 19 -4.32 68.52 -24.94
C GLU A 19 -2.98 68.25 -24.26
N LYS A 20 -2.80 68.83 -23.08
CA LYS A 20 -1.72 68.45 -22.19
C LYS A 20 -2.09 67.04 -21.74
N ALA A 21 -1.80 66.07 -22.59
CA ALA A 21 -1.61 64.69 -22.20
C ALA A 21 -0.69 64.75 -20.99
N SER A 22 -1.29 64.41 -19.85
CA SER A 22 -0.71 64.39 -18.52
C SER A 22 0.64 63.69 -18.60
N ARG A 23 1.71 64.49 -18.53
CA ARG A 23 3.13 64.09 -18.46
C ARG A 23 3.43 63.14 -17.27
N TRP A 24 2.44 62.83 -16.44
CA TRP A 24 2.52 61.92 -15.30
C TRP A 24 1.77 60.59 -15.49
N GLU A 25 1.12 60.35 -16.64
CA GLU A 25 0.62 59.01 -16.98
C GLU A 25 1.78 58.15 -17.48
N ALA A 26 2.57 57.65 -16.52
CA ALA A 26 3.53 56.61 -16.78
C ALA A 26 2.79 55.40 -17.38
N PRO A 27 3.26 54.81 -18.49
CA PRO A 27 2.67 53.59 -19.03
C PRO A 27 2.95 52.45 -18.05
N GLN A 28 2.04 52.22 -17.10
CA GLN A 28 2.10 51.07 -16.19
C GLN A 28 1.74 49.75 -16.89
N ALA A 29 1.30 49.81 -18.16
CA ALA A 29 0.83 48.68 -18.95
C ALA A 29 1.81 47.48 -19.05
N PRO A 30 3.11 47.63 -19.33
CA PRO A 30 3.97 46.47 -19.59
C PRO A 30 4.42 45.74 -18.32
N ARG A 31 4.28 46.33 -17.13
CA ARG A 31 4.65 45.70 -15.84
C ARG A 31 3.47 44.97 -15.21
N ALA A 32 2.25 45.48 -15.36
CA ALA A 32 1.03 44.83 -14.88
C ALA A 32 0.80 43.48 -15.61
N GLU A 33 0.97 43.46 -16.93
CA GLU A 33 0.85 42.23 -17.74
C GLU A 33 1.87 41.17 -17.35
N LYS A 34 3.14 41.55 -17.13
CA LYS A 34 4.20 40.63 -16.69
C LYS A 34 3.90 40.03 -15.31
N ARG A 35 3.32 40.80 -14.39
CA ARG A 35 2.90 40.32 -13.06
C ARG A 35 1.69 39.38 -13.15
N ALA A 36 0.73 39.66 -14.02
CA ALA A 36 -0.41 38.79 -14.26
C ALA A 36 0.02 37.43 -14.85
N ARG A 37 0.91 37.44 -15.86
CA ARG A 37 1.48 36.20 -16.44
C ARG A 37 2.27 35.39 -15.41
N ARG A 38 3.07 36.05 -14.56
CA ARG A 38 3.78 35.39 -13.45
C ARG A 38 2.81 34.76 -12.45
N ARG A 39 1.76 35.47 -12.02
CA ARG A 39 0.74 34.93 -11.11
C ARG A 39 0.00 33.72 -11.71
N ALA A 40 -0.35 33.77 -13.00
CA ALA A 40 -0.95 32.64 -13.70
C ALA A 40 0.00 31.44 -13.78
N PHE A 41 1.30 31.67 -14.02
CA PHE A 41 2.31 30.62 -14.02
C PHE A 41 2.51 30.00 -12.64
N LEU A 42 2.59 30.82 -11.58
CA LEU A 42 2.65 30.36 -10.20
C LEU A 42 1.41 29.56 -9.80
N GLY A 43 0.21 29.99 -10.19
CA GLY A 43 -1.03 29.24 -9.95
C GLY A 43 -1.04 27.88 -10.64
N ARG A 44 -0.58 27.81 -11.90
CA ARG A 44 -0.43 26.54 -12.62
C ARG A 44 0.63 25.63 -11.98
N ALA A 45 1.78 26.19 -11.60
CA ALA A 45 2.83 25.41 -10.93
C ALA A 45 2.34 24.86 -9.58
N PHE A 46 1.62 25.67 -8.80
CA PHE A 46 1.00 25.23 -7.56
C PHE A 46 -0.03 24.12 -7.79
N PHE A 47 -0.88 24.25 -8.81
CA PHE A 47 -1.84 23.21 -9.17
C PHE A 47 -1.15 21.88 -9.53
N VAL A 48 -0.10 21.93 -10.36
CA VAL A 48 0.69 20.73 -10.71
C VAL A 48 1.33 20.11 -9.48
N LEU A 49 1.91 20.92 -8.59
CA LEU A 49 2.51 20.42 -7.34
C LEU A 49 1.45 19.83 -6.39
N ALA A 50 0.27 20.43 -6.29
CA ALA A 50 -0.81 19.92 -5.48
C ALA A 50 -1.32 18.56 -5.99
N VAL A 51 -1.47 18.42 -7.32
CA VAL A 51 -1.85 17.14 -7.96
C VAL A 51 -0.74 16.10 -7.79
N ALA A 52 0.52 16.46 -8.06
CA ALA A 52 1.64 15.54 -7.89
C ALA A 52 1.80 15.12 -6.42
N GLY A 53 1.64 16.05 -5.50
CA GLY A 53 1.70 15.81 -4.05
C GLY A 53 0.56 14.92 -3.56
N SER A 54 -0.67 15.09 -4.06
CA SER A 54 -1.79 14.22 -3.69
C SER A 54 -1.58 12.79 -4.19
N LEU A 55 -1.12 12.61 -5.44
CA LEU A 55 -0.76 11.30 -5.97
C LEU A 55 0.40 10.66 -5.18
N THR A 56 1.45 11.42 -4.90
CA THR A 56 2.62 10.93 -4.15
C THR A 56 2.24 10.54 -2.72
N SER A 57 1.37 11.29 -2.06
CA SER A 57 0.86 10.98 -0.72
C SER A 57 0.07 9.67 -0.69
N VAL A 58 -0.76 9.42 -1.72
CA VAL A 58 -1.48 8.15 -1.87
C VAL A 58 -0.51 6.99 -2.10
N VAL A 59 0.49 7.16 -2.97
CA VAL A 59 1.52 6.14 -3.20
C VAL A 59 2.30 5.84 -1.92
N TRP A 60 2.67 6.87 -1.15
CA TRP A 60 3.36 6.71 0.13
C TRP A 60 2.49 5.94 1.15
N ARG A 61 1.19 6.23 1.21
CA ARG A 61 0.25 5.45 2.03
C ARG A 61 0.07 4.02 1.53
N GLN A 62 0.07 3.80 0.21
CA GLN A 62 -0.02 2.47 -0.37
C GLN A 62 1.25 1.64 -0.12
N THR A 63 2.42 2.26 -0.01
CA THR A 63 3.67 1.55 0.34
C THR A 63 3.62 0.88 1.71
N GLU A 64 2.89 1.43 2.69
CA GLU A 64 2.65 0.72 3.96
C GLU A 64 1.75 -0.51 3.78
N GLY A 65 0.78 -0.45 2.87
CA GLY A 65 -0.08 -1.59 2.52
C GLY A 65 0.73 -2.74 1.90
N VAL A 66 1.68 -2.43 1.03
CA VAL A 66 2.58 -3.42 0.42
C VAL A 66 3.51 -4.05 1.46
N ALA A 67 3.97 -3.27 2.45
CA ALA A 67 4.79 -3.81 3.55
C ALA A 67 3.99 -4.82 4.40
N ARG A 68 2.75 -4.49 4.78
CA ARG A 68 1.88 -5.41 5.54
C ARG A 68 1.51 -6.67 4.74
N GLN A 69 1.26 -6.54 3.44
CA GLN A 69 0.93 -7.69 2.59
C GLN A 69 2.12 -8.66 2.45
N ARG A 70 3.35 -8.14 2.38
CA ARG A 70 4.57 -8.96 2.40
C ARG A 70 4.77 -9.67 3.73
N GLU A 71 4.51 -8.99 4.84
CA GLU A 71 4.61 -9.59 6.18
C GLU A 71 3.60 -10.72 6.38
N LEU A 72 2.34 -10.50 5.98
CA LEU A 72 1.32 -11.55 6.01
C LEU A 72 1.69 -12.74 5.13
N THR A 73 2.20 -12.48 3.91
CA THR A 73 2.64 -13.56 3.00
C THR A 73 3.82 -14.33 3.57
N ARG A 74 4.76 -13.63 4.24
CA ARG A 74 5.89 -14.26 4.92
C ARG A 74 5.40 -15.18 6.05
N ILE A 75 4.54 -14.69 6.93
CA ILE A 75 3.99 -15.47 8.04
C ILE A 75 3.20 -16.68 7.52
N GLN A 76 2.39 -16.50 6.48
CA GLN A 76 1.63 -17.59 5.85
C GLN A 76 2.55 -18.69 5.30
N ASN A 77 3.68 -18.30 4.69
CA ASN A 77 4.69 -19.25 4.21
C ASN A 77 5.41 -19.96 5.36
N GLU A 78 5.74 -19.25 6.44
CA GLU A 78 6.35 -19.87 7.62
C GLU A 78 5.41 -20.90 8.25
N ILE A 79 4.10 -20.61 8.31
CA ILE A 79 3.08 -21.56 8.78
C ILE A 79 3.00 -22.79 7.87
N SER A 80 2.95 -22.60 6.55
CA SER A 80 2.80 -23.72 5.61
C SER A 80 4.01 -24.67 5.64
N ILE A 81 5.22 -24.13 5.81
CA ILE A 81 6.44 -24.91 5.99
C ILE A 81 6.37 -25.72 7.30
N ALA A 82 6.04 -25.07 8.42
CA ALA A 82 5.97 -25.73 9.72
C ALA A 82 4.89 -26.84 9.74
N GLU A 83 3.77 -26.62 9.05
CA GLU A 83 2.68 -27.59 8.95
C GLU A 83 3.07 -28.79 8.09
N ALA A 84 3.81 -28.57 6.99
CA ALA A 84 4.39 -29.65 6.19
C ALA A 84 5.39 -30.50 6.99
N GLU A 85 6.29 -29.86 7.74
CA GLU A 85 7.23 -30.56 8.63
C GLU A 85 6.49 -31.38 9.69
N ARG A 86 5.45 -30.81 10.31
CA ARG A 86 4.63 -31.53 11.30
C ARG A 86 4.02 -32.80 10.72
N VAL A 87 3.49 -32.73 9.49
CA VAL A 87 2.92 -33.90 8.80
C VAL A 87 4.00 -34.94 8.49
N GLU A 88 5.18 -34.51 8.04
CA GLU A 88 6.30 -35.40 7.79
C GLU A 88 6.71 -36.17 9.06
N TRP A 89 6.88 -35.46 10.18
CA TRP A 89 7.23 -36.08 11.47
C TRP A 89 6.14 -37.03 11.96
N ALA A 90 4.86 -36.66 11.83
CA ALA A 90 3.75 -37.52 12.21
C ALA A 90 3.75 -38.83 11.40
N ASN A 91 3.92 -38.74 10.08
CA ASN A 91 4.01 -39.90 9.19
C ASN A 91 5.21 -40.78 9.55
N ARG A 92 6.35 -40.17 9.89
CA ARG A 92 7.57 -40.89 10.28
C ARG A 92 7.41 -41.62 11.61
N ILE A 93 6.77 -40.99 12.59
CA ILE A 93 6.42 -41.62 13.87
C ILE A 93 5.50 -42.81 13.63
N GLN A 94 4.46 -42.64 12.82
CA GLN A 94 3.53 -43.73 12.51
C GLN A 94 4.23 -44.90 11.80
N ALA A 95 5.12 -44.61 10.86
CA ALA A 95 5.94 -45.61 10.18
C ALA A 95 6.92 -46.32 11.14
N LEU A 96 7.44 -45.61 12.14
CA LEU A 96 8.29 -46.17 13.21
C LEU A 96 7.49 -47.07 14.17
N GLN A 97 6.28 -46.64 14.53
CA GLN A 97 5.38 -47.35 15.43
C GLN A 97 4.64 -48.51 14.77
N THR A 98 4.76 -48.67 13.45
CA THR A 98 4.06 -49.72 12.72
C THR A 98 4.46 -51.08 13.29
N ARG A 99 3.45 -51.88 13.67
CA ARG A 99 3.62 -53.21 14.26
C ARG A 99 4.58 -54.08 13.44
N ALA A 100 4.51 -54.03 12.10
CA ALA A 100 5.41 -54.75 11.21
C ALA A 100 6.90 -54.41 11.41
N ARG A 101 7.21 -53.14 11.69
CA ARG A 101 8.58 -52.72 11.98
C ARG A 101 9.01 -53.16 13.38
N ILE A 102 8.13 -53.03 14.36
CA ILE A 102 8.38 -53.48 15.74
C ILE A 102 8.65 -54.99 15.75
N THR A 103 7.79 -55.80 15.12
CA THR A 103 7.97 -57.26 15.05
C THR A 103 9.23 -57.65 14.29
N ARG A 104 9.56 -56.93 13.21
CA ARG A 104 10.82 -57.16 12.48
C ARG A 104 12.03 -56.90 13.37
N VAL A 105 12.10 -55.73 14.03
CA VAL A 105 13.22 -55.37 14.91
C VAL A 105 13.31 -56.32 16.11
N ALA A 106 12.18 -56.70 16.71
CA ALA A 106 12.11 -57.66 17.81
C ALA A 106 12.64 -59.04 17.38
N ARG A 107 12.31 -59.50 16.17
CA ARG A 107 12.84 -60.74 15.61
C ARG A 107 14.34 -60.67 15.32
N GLU A 108 14.78 -59.62 14.62
CA GLU A 108 16.18 -59.45 14.20
C GLU A 108 17.13 -59.26 15.39
N ARG A 109 16.72 -58.51 16.42
CA ARG A 109 17.59 -58.14 17.54
C ARG A 109 17.44 -59.02 18.78
N LEU A 110 16.25 -59.53 19.04
CA LEU A 110 15.93 -60.26 20.27
C LEU A 110 15.53 -61.71 20.01
N GLY A 111 15.51 -62.15 18.74
CA GLY A 111 15.07 -63.49 18.38
C GLY A 111 13.58 -63.75 18.63
N LEU A 112 12.79 -62.71 18.91
CA LEU A 112 11.38 -62.86 19.28
C LEU A 112 10.52 -63.22 18.06
N HIS A 113 9.64 -64.21 18.23
CA HIS A 113 8.63 -64.59 17.25
C HIS A 113 7.22 -64.41 17.81
N VAL A 114 6.22 -64.50 16.92
CA VAL A 114 4.82 -64.51 17.34
C VAL A 114 4.56 -65.92 17.86
N ALA A 115 4.11 -66.01 19.13
CA ALA A 115 3.80 -67.28 19.76
C ALA A 115 2.79 -68.07 18.91
N ARG A 116 3.05 -69.36 18.74
CA ARG A 116 2.09 -70.29 18.15
C ARG A 116 1.03 -70.67 19.18
N ASP A 117 -0.10 -71.21 18.74
CA ASP A 117 -1.22 -71.55 19.63
C ASP A 117 -0.82 -72.52 20.77
N ASP A 118 0.19 -73.36 20.55
CA ASP A 118 0.76 -74.29 21.52
C ASP A 118 1.73 -73.62 22.54
N GLU A 119 2.18 -72.39 22.27
CA GLU A 119 3.08 -71.62 23.13
C GLU A 119 2.32 -70.62 24.02
N VAL A 120 0.99 -70.51 23.90
CA VAL A 120 0.15 -69.57 24.66
C VAL A 120 -0.39 -70.23 25.93
N VAL A 121 -0.02 -69.70 27.11
CA VAL A 121 -0.55 -70.14 28.41
C VAL A 121 -1.54 -69.10 28.94
N LEU A 122 -2.81 -69.48 29.10
CA LEU A 122 -3.85 -68.64 29.71
C LEU A 122 -3.79 -68.79 31.24
N LEU A 123 -3.48 -67.69 31.91
CA LEU A 123 -3.47 -67.65 33.38
C LEU A 123 -4.89 -67.38 33.91
N PRO A 124 -5.39 -68.18 34.86
CA PRO A 124 -6.69 -67.93 35.48
C PRO A 124 -6.65 -66.63 36.30
N ILE A 125 -7.72 -65.84 36.20
CA ILE A 125 -7.89 -64.64 37.04
C ILE A 125 -8.14 -65.10 38.48
N PRO A 126 -7.34 -64.66 39.47
CA PRO A 126 -7.52 -65.09 40.86
C PRO A 126 -8.88 -64.62 41.41
N ALA A 127 -9.61 -65.53 42.07
CA ALA A 127 -10.97 -65.30 42.57
C ALA A 127 -11.12 -64.08 43.48
N GLY A 128 -10.08 -63.72 44.24
CA GLY A 128 -10.07 -62.53 45.10
C GLY A 128 -10.08 -61.19 44.34
N ALA A 129 -9.78 -61.17 43.04
CA ALA A 129 -9.84 -59.95 42.23
C ALA A 129 -11.27 -59.58 41.76
N MET A 130 -12.24 -60.51 41.88
CA MET A 130 -13.64 -60.27 41.50
C MET A 130 -14.52 -59.80 42.67
N GLU A 131 -14.00 -59.86 43.90
CA GLU A 131 -14.76 -59.59 45.13
C GLU A 131 -14.65 -58.12 45.61
N GLU A 132 -13.73 -57.35 45.01
CA GLU A 132 -13.41 -55.95 45.38
C GLU A 132 -13.96 -54.90 44.39
N ARG A 133 -15.07 -55.19 43.70
CA ARG A 133 -15.80 -54.17 42.90
C ARG A 133 -17.10 -53.77 43.61
N PRO A 134 -17.15 -52.60 44.29
CA PRO A 134 -18.40 -52.00 44.78
C PRO A 134 -19.27 -51.48 43.63
#